data_AF-A0A523F8Y2-F1
#
_entry.id   AF-A0A523F8Y2-F1
#
_cell.length_a   1.000
_cell.length_b   1.000
_cell.length_c   1.000
_cell.angle_alpha   90.00
_cell.angle_beta   90.00
_cell.angle_gamma   90.00
#
_symmetry.space_group_name_H-M   'P 1'
#
loop_
_entity.id
_entity.type
_entity.pdbx_description
1 polymer ?
#
loop_
_entity_poly.entity_id
_entity_poly.type
_entity_poly.pdbx_seq_one_letter_code
_entity_poly.pdbx_strand_id
1 'polypeptide(L)' 'MGDVINLNQYRKRRERSKSQTRAAENRARTGRTKEETARERDEAEQAGSELDNKRLSEPSPPEDTPSTG' A
#
# COMPACT_ATOMS: atom_id res chain seq x y z
N MET A 1 -10.80 19.46 -48.39
CA MET A 1 -10.50 18.07 -47.95
C MET A 1 -10.33 18.12 -46.44
N GLY A 2 -11.14 17.40 -45.68
CA GLY A 2 -11.08 17.41 -44.22
C GLY A 2 -10.40 16.16 -43.70
N ASP A 3 -9.39 16.31 -42.84
CA ASP A 3 -8.71 15.19 -42.22
C ASP A 3 -9.65 14.43 -41.27
N VAL A 4 -9.88 13.15 -41.57
CA VAL A 4 -10.64 12.26 -40.70
C VAL A 4 -9.76 11.86 -39.53
N ILE A 5 -9.92 12.53 -38.40
CA ILE A 5 -9.20 12.18 -37.17
C ILE A 5 -9.96 11.12 -36.36
N ASN A 6 -9.22 10.14 -35.84
CA ASN A 6 -9.80 9.16 -34.93
C ASN A 6 -9.97 9.76 -33.52
N LEU A 7 -11.20 10.13 -33.19
CA LEU A 7 -11.56 10.73 -31.89
C LEU A 7 -11.23 9.83 -30.70
N ASN A 8 -11.29 8.50 -30.85
CA ASN A 8 -10.96 7.58 -29.77
C ASN A 8 -9.47 7.61 -29.45
N GLN A 9 -8.62 7.68 -30.48
CA GLN A 9 -7.18 7.79 -30.28
C GLN A 9 -6.82 9.14 -29.64
N TYR A 10 -7.47 10.22 -30.07
CA TYR A 10 -7.29 11.54 -29.46
C TYR A 10 -7.67 11.56 -27.97
N ARG A 11 -8.84 11.02 -27.61
CA ARG A 11 -9.28 10.88 -26.23
C ARG A 11 -8.27 10.09 -25.39
N LYS A 12 -7.81 8.95 -25.89
CA LYS A 12 -6.79 8.12 -25.21
C LYS A 12 -5.47 8.87 -25.00
N ARG A 13 -4.99 9.64 -25.99
CA ARG A 13 -3.78 10.46 -25.84
C ARG A 13 -3.97 11.54 -24.76
N ARG A 14 -5.11 12.23 -24.77
CA ARG A 14 -5.44 13.25 -23.76
C ARG A 14 -5.47 12.65 -22.35
N GLU A 15 -6.08 11.48 -22.19
CA GLU A 15 -6.17 10.82 -20.88
C GLU A 15 -4.78 10.39 -20.37
N ARG A 16 -3.95 9.82 -21.25
CA ARG A 16 -2.55 9.49 -20.89
C ARG A 16 -1.75 10.72 -20.49
N SER A 17 -1.89 11.83 -21.22
CA SER A 17 -1.22 13.09 -20.90
C SER A 17 -1.64 13.62 -19.52
N LYS A 18 -2.95 13.63 -19.21
CA LYS A 18 -3.44 14.00 -17.88
C LYS A 18 -2.87 13.13 -16.76
N SER A 19 -2.83 11.82 -16.97
CA SER A 19 -2.26 10.88 -16.00
C SER A 19 -0.76 11.12 -15.80
N GLN A 20 -0.01 11.44 -16.86
CA GLN A 20 1.41 11.79 -16.76
C GLN A 20 1.63 13.09 -15.98
N THR A 21 0.84 14.13 -16.25
CA THR A 21 0.90 15.40 -15.51
C THR A 21 0.63 15.19 -14.02
N ARG A 22 -0.44 14.45 -13.68
CA ARG A 22 -0.75 14.10 -12.29
C ARG A 22 0.36 13.30 -11.63
N ALA A 23 0.97 12.37 -12.35
CA ALA A 23 2.11 11.61 -11.84
C ALA A 23 3.33 12.51 -11.58
N ALA A 24 3.60 13.47 -12.45
CA ALA A 24 4.67 14.45 -12.24
C ALA A 24 4.38 15.39 -11.06
N GLU A 25 3.15 15.87 -10.94
CA GLU A 25 2.68 16.67 -9.79
C GLU A 25 2.82 15.91 -8.48
N ASN A 26 2.42 14.63 -8.45
CA ASN A 26 2.59 13.80 -7.26
C ASN A 26 4.07 13.57 -6.93
N ARG A 27 4.93 13.29 -7.92
CA ARG A 27 6.39 13.19 -7.68
C ARG A 27 6.96 14.49 -7.10
N ALA A 28 6.57 15.64 -7.64
CA ALA A 28 7.04 16.94 -7.15
C ALA A 28 6.48 17.28 -5.75
N ARG A 29 5.22 16.93 -5.49
CA ARG A 29 4.51 17.30 -4.25
C ARG A 29 4.87 16.41 -3.07
N THR A 30 4.92 15.10 -3.28
CA THR A 30 5.10 14.13 -2.18
C THR A 30 6.46 13.47 -2.20
N GLY A 31 7.26 13.60 -3.27
CA GLY A 31 8.56 12.93 -3.44
C GLY A 31 8.46 11.40 -3.60
N ARG A 32 7.37 10.81 -3.12
CA ARG A 32 7.01 9.40 -3.18
C ARG A 32 5.84 9.20 -4.13
N THR A 33 5.93 8.13 -4.91
CA THR A 33 4.87 7.62 -5.78
C THR A 33 3.86 6.81 -4.97
N LYS A 34 2.67 6.59 -5.55
CA LYS A 34 1.63 5.76 -4.93
C LYS A 34 2.12 4.34 -4.63
N GLU A 35 3.00 3.80 -5.47
CA GLU A 35 3.59 2.47 -5.29
C GLU A 35 4.56 2.43 -4.11
N GLU A 36 5.39 3.45 -3.94
CA GLU A 36 6.29 3.56 -2.78
C GLU A 36 5.50 3.73 -1.48
N THR A 37 4.46 4.55 -1.47
CA THR A 37 3.57 4.68 -0.30
C THR A 37 2.82 3.38 0.03
N ALA A 38 2.43 2.59 -0.99
CA ALA A 38 1.78 1.30 -0.77
C ALA A 38 2.76 0.30 -0.15
N ARG A 39 3.98 0.20 -0.69
CA ARG A 39 5.02 -0.67 -0.12
C ARG A 39 5.38 -0.29 1.31
N GLU A 40 5.57 1.00 1.60
CA GLU A 40 5.84 1.45 2.97
C GLU A 40 4.72 1.12 3.94
N ARG A 41 3.45 1.16 3.49
CA ARG A 41 2.30 0.74 4.31
C ARG A 41 2.32 -0.75 4.56
N ASP A 42 2.53 -1.56 3.52
CA ASP A 42 2.60 -3.01 3.63
C ASP A 42 3.76 -3.43 4.56
N GLU A 43 4.92 -2.78 4.44
CA GLU A 43 6.07 -2.99 5.33
C GLU A 43 5.76 -2.59 6.78
N ALA A 44 5.07 -1.47 6.99
CA ALA A 44 4.65 -1.04 8.32
C ALA A 44 3.60 -1.98 8.95
N GLU A 45 2.66 -2.50 8.15
CA GLU A 45 1.67 -3.48 8.59
C GLU A 45 2.31 -4.82 8.95
N GLN A 46 3.29 -5.27 8.15
CA GLN A 46 4.08 -6.46 8.46
C GLN A 46 4.90 -6.28 9.73
N ALA A 47 5.59 -5.15 9.88
CA ALA A 47 6.34 -4.84 11.09
C ALA A 47 5.44 -4.79 12.33
N GLY A 48 4.25 -4.19 12.22
CA GLY A 48 3.24 -4.18 13.29
C GLY A 48 2.78 -5.59 13.66
N SER A 49 2.44 -6.40 12.66
CA SER A 49 2.02 -7.80 12.84
C SER A 49 3.12 -8.66 13.46
N GLU A 50 4.38 -8.45 13.06
CA GLU A 50 5.52 -9.12 13.66
C GLU A 50 5.71 -8.74 15.13
N LEU A 51 5.56 -7.46 15.48
CA LEU A 51 5.65 -6.99 16.85
C LEU A 51 4.52 -7.56 17.71
N ASP A 52 3.30 -7.62 17.17
CA ASP A 52 2.15 -8.21 17.85
C ASP A 52 2.33 -9.73 18.06
N ASN A 53 2.87 -10.46 17.08
CA ASN A 53 3.19 -11.88 17.25
C ASN A 53 4.34 -12.13 18.24
N LYS A 54 5.27 -11.17 18.37
CA LYS A 54 6.39 -11.23 19.33
C LYS A 54 6.00 -10.76 20.73
N ARG A 55 4.78 -10.22 20.93
CA ARG A 55 4.26 -9.99 22.28
C ARG A 55 3.96 -11.35 22.92
N LEU A 56 4.85 -11.79 23.80
CA LEU A 56 4.52 -12.78 24.82
C LEU A 56 3.41 -12.17 25.68
N SER A 57 2.15 -12.57 25.44
CA SER A 57 1.18 -12.57 26.54
C SER A 57 1.81 -13.44 27.63
N GLU A 58 1.92 -12.88 28.83
CA GLU A 58 2.57 -13.48 30.00
C GLU A 58 2.37 -15.00 30.06
N PRO A 59 3.43 -15.79 30.33
CA PRO A 59 3.27 -17.23 30.46
C PRO A 59 2.31 -17.49 31.62
N SER A 60 1.10 -17.95 31.29
CA SER A 60 0.20 -18.56 32.27
C SER A 60 1.00 -19.63 33.00
N PRO A 61 1.17 -19.54 34.34
CA PRO A 61 1.90 -20.54 35.07
C PRO A 61 1.16 -21.89 34.94
N PRO A 62 1.90 -23.01 34.83
CA PRO A 62 1.30 -24.33 34.74
C PRO A 62 0.71 -24.71 36.11
N GLU A 63 -0.61 -24.61 36.24
CA GLU A 63 -1.36 -25.15 37.38
C GLU A 63 -1.54 -26.66 37.20
N ASP A 64 -0.45 -27.42 37.43
CA ASP A 64 -0.52 -28.85 37.73
C ASP A 64 -0.26 -29.05 39.23
N THR A 65 -1.30 -28.87 40.06
CA THR A 65 -1.28 -29.35 41.45
C THR A 65 -2.01 -30.70 41.54
N PRO A 66 -1.34 -31.82 41.88
CA PRO A 66 -2.03 -33.08 42.11
C PRO A 66 -2.87 -32.99 43.39
N SER A 67 -4.19 -33.15 43.24
CA SER A 67 -5.14 -33.28 44.35
C SER A 67 -4.94 -34.62 45.06
N THR A 68 -4.20 -34.61 46.17
CA THR A 68 -4.31 -35.61 47.24
C THR A 68 -5.27 -35.06 48.31
N GLY A 69 -6.40 -35.74 48.46
CA GLY A 69 -7.41 -35.53 49.49
C GLY A 69 -8.42 -36.66 49.45
#